data_AF-A0AAU7LE25-F1
#
_entry.id   AF-A0AAU7LE25-F1
#
_cell.length_a   1.000
_cell.length_b   1.000
_cell.length_c   1.000
_cell.angle_alpha   90.00
_cell.angle_beta   90.00
_cell.angle_gamma   90.00
#
_symmetry.space_group_name_H-M   'P 1'
#
loop_
_entity.id
_entity.type
_entity.pdbx_description
1 polymer ?
#
loop_
_entity_poly.entity_id
_entity_poly.type
_entity_poly.pdbx_seq_one_letter_code
_entity_poly.pdbx_strand_id
1 'polypeptide(L)'
;MKYAALILSAVLLQGCAGSPLSNLVMNQRYQTTSDVTASWVGASEDDLYMSWGPPQSSQVLSNGRAKIVSYGYAWVTNTSDSTTWNYVPEYSRCDQRFLVEDHIITRWFSSGGCPKRPKGAKLIPGDTPIPKPTL
;
A
#
# COMPACT_ATOMS: atom_id res chain seq x y z
N MET A 1 -36.90 18.33 25.82
CA MET A 1 -35.51 18.74 26.12
C MET A 1 -34.58 17.57 26.48
N LYS A 2 -35.03 16.48 27.12
CA LYS A 2 -34.19 15.31 27.47
C LYS A 2 -33.63 14.53 26.26
N TYR A 3 -34.39 14.42 25.17
CA TYR A 3 -33.96 13.70 23.96
C TYR A 3 -32.93 14.46 23.11
N ALA A 4 -32.91 15.80 23.17
CA ALA A 4 -31.95 16.61 22.43
C ALA A 4 -30.52 16.45 22.98
N ALA A 5 -30.38 16.26 24.30
CA ALA A 5 -29.09 16.01 24.95
C ALA A 5 -28.51 14.65 24.53
N LEU A 6 -29.32 13.61 24.41
CA LEU A 6 -28.90 12.27 23.98
C LEU A 6 -28.40 12.23 22.52
N ILE A 7 -29.04 12.99 21.63
CA ILE A 7 -28.62 13.10 20.23
C ILE A 7 -27.30 13.86 20.12
N LEU A 8 -27.10 14.92 20.91
CA LEU A 8 -25.86 15.70 20.91
C LEU A 8 -24.65 14.88 21.40
N SER A 9 -24.85 14.01 22.40
CA SER A 9 -23.82 13.09 22.90
C SER A 9 -23.37 12.08 21.85
N ALA A 10 -24.30 11.53 21.06
CA ALA A 10 -24.00 10.55 20.02
C ALA A 10 -23.17 11.15 18.86
N VAL A 11 -23.38 12.42 18.53
CA VAL A 11 -22.61 13.13 17.49
C VAL A 11 -21.16 13.40 17.94
N LEU A 12 -20.95 13.70 19.23
CA LEU A 12 -19.61 13.93 19.78
C LEU A 12 -18.77 12.64 19.89
N LEU A 13 -19.40 11.48 20.07
CA LEU A 13 -18.72 10.17 20.14
C LEU A 13 -18.21 9.64 18.79
N GLN A 14 -18.80 10.06 17.67
CA GLN A 14 -18.36 9.63 16.34
C GLN A 14 -17.01 10.23 15.91
N GLY A 15 -16.56 11.31 16.56
CA GLY A 15 -15.28 11.95 16.27
C GLY A 15 -14.04 11.16 16.72
N CYS A 16 -14.22 10.05 17.45
CA CYS A 16 -13.11 9.20 17.91
C CYS A 16 -12.81 8.02 16.99
N ALA A 17 -13.61 7.76 15.97
CA ALA A 17 -13.35 6.68 15.02
C ALA A 17 -12.18 7.04 14.11
N GLY A 18 -11.08 6.26 14.16
CA GLY A 18 -9.90 6.47 13.31
C GLY A 18 -8.81 7.39 13.89
N SER A 19 -8.94 7.85 15.14
CA SER A 19 -7.83 8.52 15.83
C SER A 19 -6.74 7.51 16.23
N PRO A 20 -5.44 7.89 16.29
CA PRO A 20 -4.37 6.96 16.65
C PRO A 20 -4.60 6.28 18.00
N LEU A 21 -5.12 7.02 18.99
CA LEU A 21 -5.43 6.50 20.31
C LEU A 21 -6.60 5.51 20.28
N SER A 22 -7.66 5.79 19.51
CA SER A 22 -8.80 4.89 19.37
C SER A 22 -8.41 3.57 18.68
N ASN A 23 -7.58 3.65 17.63
CA ASN A 23 -7.08 2.45 16.93
C ASN A 23 -6.23 1.57 17.86
N LEU A 24 -5.41 2.17 18.72
CA LEU A 24 -4.63 1.42 19.72
C LEU A 24 -5.54 0.74 20.76
N VAL A 25 -6.56 1.46 21.26
CA VAL A 25 -7.55 0.90 22.21
C VAL A 25 -8.33 -0.27 21.59
N MET A 26 -8.64 -0.18 20.30
CA MET A 26 -9.36 -1.23 19.56
C MET A 26 -8.47 -2.34 19.00
N ASN A 27 -7.15 -2.33 19.31
CA ASN A 27 -6.14 -3.21 18.72
C ASN A 27 -6.23 -3.30 17.18
N GLN A 28 -6.17 -2.14 16.52
CA GLN A 28 -6.23 -2.02 15.07
C GLN A 28 -5.00 -1.28 14.53
N ARG A 29 -4.57 -1.67 13.33
CA ARG A 29 -3.53 -0.98 12.57
C ARG A 29 -4.01 -0.63 11.18
N TYR A 30 -3.38 0.39 10.57
CA TYR A 30 -3.63 0.66 9.16
C TYR A 30 -3.00 -0.43 8.28
N GLN A 31 -3.73 -0.78 7.23
CA GLN A 31 -3.20 -1.55 6.12
C GLN A 31 -1.99 -0.82 5.52
N THR A 32 -0.91 -1.56 5.29
CA THR A 32 0.32 -1.08 4.68
C THR A 32 0.37 -1.41 3.20
N THR A 33 1.31 -0.80 2.47
CA THR A 33 1.55 -1.18 1.07
C THR A 33 1.96 -2.65 0.96
N SER A 34 2.69 -3.19 1.93
CA SER A 34 3.00 -4.62 2.00
C SER A 34 1.75 -5.49 2.15
N ASP A 35 0.78 -5.09 2.97
CA ASP A 35 -0.49 -5.83 3.09
C ASP A 35 -1.29 -5.82 1.79
N VAL A 36 -1.38 -4.67 1.11
CA VAL A 36 -2.07 -4.54 -0.18
C VAL A 36 -1.37 -5.36 -1.26
N THR A 37 -0.04 -5.31 -1.31
CA THR A 37 0.72 -6.04 -2.34
C THR A 37 0.64 -7.55 -2.08
N ALA A 38 0.74 -7.98 -0.82
CA ALA A 38 0.60 -9.39 -0.45
C ALA A 38 -0.80 -9.95 -0.71
N SER A 39 -1.86 -9.14 -0.62
CA SER A 39 -3.23 -9.61 -0.85
C SER A 39 -3.52 -10.07 -2.28
N TRP A 40 -2.63 -9.75 -3.22
CA TRP A 40 -2.73 -10.22 -4.61
C TRP A 40 -2.17 -11.63 -4.82
N VAL A 41 -1.46 -12.21 -3.86
CA VAL A 41 -0.99 -13.61 -3.98
C VAL A 41 -2.19 -14.54 -4.08
N GLY A 42 -2.22 -15.35 -5.13
CA GLY A 42 -3.31 -16.25 -5.48
C GLY A 42 -4.37 -15.65 -6.41
N ALA A 43 -4.33 -14.33 -6.67
CA ALA A 43 -5.21 -13.69 -7.64
C ALA A 43 -4.70 -13.90 -9.09
N SER A 44 -5.60 -13.71 -10.05
CA SER A 44 -5.23 -13.72 -11.46
C SER A 44 -4.49 -12.44 -11.85
N GLU A 45 -3.62 -12.56 -12.85
CA GLU A 45 -2.95 -11.41 -13.46
C GLU A 45 -3.95 -10.40 -14.04
N ASP A 46 -5.02 -10.88 -14.67
CA ASP A 46 -6.04 -10.04 -15.28
C ASP A 46 -6.79 -9.21 -14.22
N ASP A 47 -7.10 -9.79 -13.05
CA ASP A 47 -7.72 -9.06 -11.95
C ASP A 47 -6.82 -7.92 -11.45
N LEU A 48 -5.51 -8.17 -11.34
CA LEU A 48 -4.53 -7.15 -10.99
C LEU A 48 -4.53 -6.03 -12.02
N TYR A 49 -4.54 -6.35 -13.32
CA TYR A 49 -4.52 -5.37 -14.40
C TYR A 49 -5.80 -4.55 -14.46
N MET A 50 -6.94 -5.17 -14.23
CA MET A 50 -8.23 -4.48 -14.14
C MET A 50 -8.30 -3.55 -12.93
N SER A 51 -7.64 -3.89 -11.82
CA SER A 51 -7.65 -3.09 -10.61
C SER A 51 -6.62 -1.95 -10.62
N TRP A 52 -5.39 -2.23 -11.06
CA TRP A 52 -4.25 -1.30 -10.97
C TRP A 52 -3.93 -0.62 -12.30
N GLY A 53 -4.54 -1.07 -13.39
CA GLY A 53 -4.18 -0.67 -14.75
C GLY A 53 -3.01 -1.48 -15.32
N PRO A 54 -2.56 -1.13 -16.53
CA PRO A 54 -1.46 -1.83 -17.17
C PRO A 54 -0.15 -1.66 -16.39
N PRO A 55 0.70 -2.70 -16.30
CA PRO A 55 2.00 -2.59 -15.66
C PRO A 55 2.93 -1.70 -16.49
N GLN A 56 3.94 -1.13 -15.83
CA GLN A 56 4.96 -0.34 -16.53
C GLN A 56 5.92 -1.21 -17.33
N SER A 57 6.20 -2.41 -16.82
CA SER A 57 7.00 -3.39 -17.52
C SER A 57 6.58 -4.80 -17.16
N SER A 58 6.74 -5.70 -18.11
CA SER A 58 6.60 -7.13 -17.93
C SER A 58 7.82 -7.82 -18.55
N GLN A 59 8.44 -8.72 -17.80
CA GLN A 59 9.59 -9.50 -18.24
C GLN A 59 9.27 -10.98 -18.12
N VAL A 60 9.20 -11.67 -19.25
CA VAL A 60 9.08 -13.13 -19.28
C VAL A 60 10.42 -13.74 -18.86
N LEU A 61 10.36 -14.68 -17.92
CA LEU A 61 11.54 -15.40 -17.44
C LEU A 61 11.98 -16.44 -18.48
N SER A 62 13.23 -16.89 -18.38
CA SER A 62 13.85 -17.81 -19.36
C SER A 62 13.10 -19.13 -19.56
N ASN A 63 12.26 -19.53 -18.60
CA ASN A 63 11.41 -20.71 -18.69
C ASN A 63 10.14 -20.51 -19.56
N GLY A 64 9.85 -19.29 -20.01
CA GLY A 64 8.71 -18.95 -20.86
C GLY A 64 7.32 -19.05 -20.20
N ARG A 65 7.24 -19.54 -18.96
CA ARG A 65 5.98 -19.82 -18.24
C ARG A 65 5.73 -18.88 -17.08
N ALA A 66 6.80 -18.25 -16.59
CA ALA A 66 6.73 -17.28 -15.52
C ALA A 66 7.11 -15.89 -16.06
N LYS A 67 6.54 -14.84 -15.50
CA LYS A 67 6.91 -13.47 -15.80
C LYS A 67 6.86 -12.60 -14.56
N ILE A 68 7.69 -11.56 -14.56
CA ILE A 68 7.67 -10.52 -13.53
C ILE A 68 6.96 -9.32 -14.12
N VAL A 69 5.93 -8.85 -13.43
CA VAL A 69 5.17 -7.64 -13.79
C VAL A 69 5.49 -6.56 -12.75
N SER A 70 5.76 -5.35 -13.20
CA SER A 70 6.26 -4.26 -12.35
C SER A 70 5.40 -3.01 -12.43
N TYR A 71 5.10 -2.45 -11.27
CA TYR A 71 4.43 -1.18 -11.05
C TYR A 71 5.36 -0.29 -10.25
N GLY A 72 5.97 0.68 -10.92
CA GLY A 72 6.83 1.69 -10.29
C GLY A 72 6.16 3.05 -10.26
N TYR A 73 6.58 3.93 -9.37
CA TYR A 73 6.41 5.37 -9.54
C TYR A 73 7.47 6.11 -8.75
N ALA A 74 7.88 7.26 -9.29
CA ALA A 74 8.86 8.14 -8.68
C ALA A 74 8.23 9.49 -8.37
N TRP A 75 8.56 10.06 -7.22
CA TRP A 75 8.17 11.43 -6.86
C TRP A 75 9.36 12.17 -6.26
N VAL A 76 9.35 13.49 -6.40
CA VAL A 76 10.37 14.35 -5.81
C VAL A 76 10.14 14.42 -4.31
N THR A 77 11.16 14.11 -3.51
CA THR A 77 11.11 14.22 -2.04
C THR A 77 11.81 15.44 -1.50
N ASN A 78 12.80 15.95 -2.22
CA ASN A 78 13.49 17.17 -1.83
C ASN A 78 13.81 18.00 -3.07
N THR A 79 13.39 19.25 -3.04
CA THR A 79 13.61 20.23 -4.12
C THR A 79 14.75 21.20 -3.81
N SER A 80 15.33 21.13 -2.60
CA SER A 80 16.42 22.00 -2.19
C SER A 80 17.48 21.23 -1.41
N ASP A 81 18.64 21.04 -2.02
CA ASP A 81 19.86 20.75 -1.29
C ASP A 81 20.46 22.09 -0.85
N SER A 82 20.45 22.38 0.46
CA SER A 82 20.99 23.63 1.00
C SER A 82 22.52 23.71 0.94
N THR A 83 23.19 22.66 0.47
CA THR A 83 24.65 22.54 0.45
C THR A 83 25.27 22.67 -0.94
N THR A 84 24.46 22.64 -2.00
CA THR A 84 24.93 22.80 -3.39
C THR A 84 24.22 23.97 -4.08
N TRP A 85 24.98 24.87 -4.72
CA TRP A 85 24.44 25.95 -5.57
C TRP A 85 23.76 25.43 -6.85
N ASN A 86 23.56 24.11 -6.98
CA ASN A 86 23.00 23.43 -8.15
C ASN A 86 21.75 22.65 -7.74
N TYR A 87 20.69 22.80 -8.53
CA TYR A 87 19.43 22.08 -8.35
C TYR A 87 19.59 20.60 -8.72
N VAL A 88 19.75 19.72 -7.74
CA VAL A 88 19.69 18.25 -7.92
C VAL A 88 18.46 17.72 -7.19
N PRO A 89 17.35 17.43 -7.90
CA PRO A 89 16.14 16.91 -7.28
C PRO A 89 16.37 15.49 -6.74
N GLU A 90 16.03 15.27 -5.47
CA GLU A 90 16.03 13.95 -4.86
C GLU A 90 14.70 13.26 -5.13
N TYR A 91 14.76 12.01 -5.61
CA TYR A 91 13.57 11.22 -5.94
C TYR A 91 13.44 10.02 -5.01
N SER A 92 12.24 9.82 -4.46
CA SER A 92 11.86 8.52 -3.91
C SER A 92 11.19 7.68 -4.99
N ARG A 93 11.43 6.37 -4.91
CA ARG A 93 10.86 5.37 -5.84
C ARG A 93 10.11 4.29 -5.06
N CYS A 94 8.87 4.07 -5.45
CA CYS A 94 8.10 2.91 -5.03
C CYS A 94 8.06 1.93 -6.19
N ASP A 95 8.56 0.71 -5.97
CA ASP A 95 8.49 -0.38 -6.95
C ASP A 95 7.73 -1.55 -6.32
N GLN A 96 6.66 -1.98 -6.96
CA GLN A 96 5.90 -3.17 -6.62
C GLN A 96 6.03 -4.15 -7.77
N ARG A 97 6.41 -5.39 -7.47
CA ARG A 97 6.61 -6.43 -8.49
C ARG A 97 5.85 -7.68 -8.11
N PHE A 98 5.37 -8.40 -9.11
CA PHE A 98 4.66 -9.66 -8.92
C PHE A 98 5.26 -10.72 -9.84
N LEU A 99 5.52 -11.90 -9.28
CA LEU A 99 5.78 -13.10 -10.07
C LEU A 99 4.44 -13.70 -10.46
N VAL A 100 4.24 -13.83 -11.76
CA VAL A 100 3.06 -14.47 -12.34
C VAL A 100 3.51 -15.80 -12.93
N GLU A 101 2.92 -16.90 -12.47
CA GLU A 101 3.11 -18.25 -12.97
C GLU A 101 1.74 -18.78 -13.39
N ASP A 102 1.62 -19.24 -14.65
CA ASP A 102 0.35 -19.73 -15.21
C ASP A 102 -0.83 -18.75 -15.00
N HIS A 103 -0.59 -17.46 -15.24
CA HIS A 103 -1.55 -16.35 -15.06
C HIS A 103 -1.99 -16.09 -13.60
N ILE A 104 -1.35 -16.70 -12.61
CA ILE A 104 -1.63 -16.50 -11.19
C ILE A 104 -0.43 -15.84 -10.50
N ILE A 105 -0.69 -14.90 -9.61
CA ILE A 105 0.34 -14.23 -8.82
C ILE A 105 0.80 -15.17 -7.70
N THR A 106 2.06 -15.59 -7.71
CA THR A 106 2.61 -16.53 -6.73
C THR A 106 3.53 -15.87 -5.71
N ARG A 107 4.23 -14.80 -6.12
CA ARG A 107 5.16 -14.06 -5.26
C ARG A 107 5.07 -12.58 -5.53
N TRP A 108 5.52 -11.79 -4.56
CA TRP A 108 5.47 -10.34 -4.65
C TRP A 108 6.66 -9.67 -3.97
N PHE A 109 6.91 -8.43 -4.40
CA PHE A 109 7.91 -7.54 -3.84
C PHE A 109 7.36 -6.13 -3.74
N SER A 110 7.79 -5.39 -2.72
CA SER A 110 7.56 -3.96 -2.61
C SER A 110 8.83 -3.30 -2.07
N SER A 111 9.27 -2.23 -2.73
CA SER A 111 10.42 -1.46 -2.29
C SER A 111 10.11 -0.69 -1.00
N GLY A 112 11.14 -0.46 -0.19
CA GLY A 112 11.01 0.33 1.04
C GLY A 112 10.65 1.80 0.82
N GLY A 113 10.81 2.31 -0.41
CA GLY A 113 10.45 3.67 -0.78
C GLY A 113 8.94 3.88 -0.93
N CYS A 114 8.14 2.82 -0.97
CA CYS A 114 6.69 2.93 -1.04
C CYS A 114 6.08 3.60 0.20
N PRO A 115 5.00 4.40 0.04
CA PRO A 115 4.29 4.98 1.18
C PRO A 115 3.90 3.90 2.18
N LYS A 116 4.27 4.08 3.46
CA LYS A 116 3.94 3.10 4.50
C LYS A 116 2.44 2.87 4.62
N ARG A 117 1.65 3.92 4.39
CA ARG A 117 0.20 3.91 4.37
C ARG A 117 -0.29 4.30 2.97
N PRO A 118 -0.85 3.37 2.18
CA PRO A 118 -1.42 3.70 0.89
C PRO A 118 -2.65 4.62 1.07
N LYS A 119 -2.97 5.38 0.03
CA LYS A 119 -4.15 6.25 0.01
C LYS A 119 -5.40 5.38 0.22
N GLY A 120 -6.26 5.77 1.16
CA GLY A 120 -7.46 4.99 1.50
C GLY A 120 -7.21 3.72 2.31
N ALA A 121 -6.04 3.58 2.96
CA ALA A 121 -5.73 2.43 3.81
C ALA A 121 -6.83 2.17 4.85
N LYS A 122 -7.28 0.91 4.90
CA LYS A 122 -8.29 0.40 5.82
C LYS A 122 -7.68 0.11 7.19
N LEU A 123 -8.52 0.07 8.22
CA LEU A 123 -8.14 -0.47 9.53
C LEU A 123 -8.31 -1.99 9.50
N ILE A 124 -7.27 -2.69 9.93
CA ILE A 124 -7.21 -4.16 10.05
C ILE A 124 -6.79 -4.54 11.47
N PRO A 125 -7.03 -5.79 11.90
CA PRO A 125 -6.61 -6.25 13.23
C PRO A 125 -5.12 -5.99 13.48
N GLY A 126 -4.79 -5.49 14.66
CA GLY A 126 -3.41 -5.15 15.07
C GLY A 126 -2.51 -6.37 15.11
N ASP A 127 -3.07 -7.53 15.44
CA ASP A 127 -2.35 -8.81 15.53
C ASP A 127 -1.98 -9.40 14.17
N THR A 128 -2.53 -8.86 13.07
CA THR A 128 -2.15 -9.30 11.73
C THR A 128 -0.69 -8.90 11.45
N PRO A 129 0.25 -9.84 11.28
CA PRO A 129 1.65 -9.48 11.02
C PRO A 129 1.77 -8.75 9.69
N ILE A 130 2.74 -7.83 9.58
CA ILE A 130 3.04 -7.16 8.31
C ILE A 130 3.72 -8.20 7.39
N PRO A 131 3.14 -8.50 6.21
CA PRO A 131 3.71 -9.47 5.28
C PRO A 131 5.10 -9.06 4.81
N LYS A 132 5.99 -10.04 4.67
CA LYS A 132 7.31 -9.84 4.07
C LYS A 132 7.28 -10.19 2.58
N PRO A 133 8.05 -9.48 1.73
CA PRO A 133 8.24 -9.83 0.33
C PRO A 133 8.67 -11.29 0.16
N THR A 134 8.19 -11.91 -0.92
CA THR A 134 8.46 -13.33 -1.25
C THR A 134 9.19 -13.53 -2.57
N LEU A 135 9.37 -12.46 -3.37
CA LEU A 135 10.18 -12.44 -4.58
C LEU A 135 11.66 -12.22 -4.29
#